data_AF-A0A5M3XVD6-F1
#
_entry.id   AF-A0A5M3XVD6-F1
#
_cell.length_a   1.000
_cell.length_b   1.000
_cell.length_c   1.000
_cell.angle_alpha   90.00
_cell.angle_beta   90.00
_cell.angle_gamma   90.00
#
_symmetry.space_group_name_H-M   'P 1'
#
loop_
_entity.id
_entity.type
_entity.pdbx_description
1 polymer ?
#
loop_
_entity_poly.entity_id
_entity_poly.type
_entity_poly.pdbx_seq_one_letter_code
_entity_poly.pdbx_strand_id
1 'polypeptide(L)' 'MSQLNHLKIVRGDASPEEIAALIVALTAATPSQAEAVRPAEAWRDPVRSMRQGQSWRAGPGAWRASARRD' A
#
# COMPACT_ATOMS: atom_id res chain seq x y z
N MET A 1 -1.37 19.10 -11.41
CA MET A 1 -0.16 18.44 -11.93
C MET A 1 -0.42 16.94 -11.93
N SER A 2 -0.62 16.33 -13.10
CA SER A 2 -0.80 14.88 -13.17
C SER A 2 0.55 14.21 -12.89
N GLN A 3 0.62 13.36 -11.87
CA GLN A 3 1.86 12.65 -11.53
C GLN A 3 2.00 11.47 -12.50
N LEU A 4 2.98 11.54 -13.40
CA LEU A 4 3.30 10.43 -14.30
C LEU A 4 4.07 9.36 -13.51
N ASN A 5 3.44 8.19 -13.36
CA ASN A 5 4.10 7.00 -12.85
C ASN A 5 5.19 6.58 -13.84
N HIS A 6 6.45 6.79 -13.49
CA HIS A 6 7.61 6.39 -14.29
C HIS A 6 8.53 5.51 -13.46
N LEU A 7 9.15 4.53 -14.10
CA LEU A 7 10.07 3.59 -13.49
C LEU A 7 11.50 3.95 -13.95
N LYS A 8 12.42 4.13 -13.00
CA LYS A 8 13.82 4.49 -13.28
C LYS A 8 14.77 3.47 -12.65
N ILE A 9 15.66 2.92 -13.46
CA ILE A 9 16.78 2.10 -12.99
C ILE A 9 17.86 3.05 -12.47
N VAL A 10 18.15 2.99 -11.16
CA VAL A 10 19.11 3.88 -10.49
C VAL A 10 20.52 3.29 -10.49
N ARG A 11 20.64 1.97 -10.65
CA ARG A 11 21.91 1.24 -10.65
C ARG A 11 21.80 -0.02 -11.51
N GLY A 12 22.87 -0.33 -12.24
CA GLY A 12 22.94 -1.46 -13.17
C GLY A 12 22.64 -1.03 -14.60
N ASP A 13 23.22 -1.75 -15.55
CA ASP A 13 22.88 -1.64 -16.97
C ASP A 13 21.99 -2.83 -17.29
N ALA A 14 20.68 -2.61 -17.25
CA ALA A 14 19.71 -3.67 -17.48
C ALA A 14 19.55 -3.90 -18.97
N SER A 15 19.59 -5.16 -19.38
CA SER A 15 19.37 -5.49 -20.78
C SER A 15 17.91 -5.21 -21.18
N PRO A 16 17.62 -5.02 -22.48
CA PRO A 16 16.24 -4.87 -22.96
C PRO A 16 15.32 -6.02 -22.54
N GLU A 17 15.85 -7.26 -22.49
CA GLU A 17 15.13 -8.46 -22.07
C GLU A 17 14.78 -8.42 -20.59
N GLU A 18 15.71 -7.95 -19.74
CA GLU A 18 15.45 -7.80 -18.30
C GLU A 18 14.41 -6.72 -18.04
N ILE A 19 14.45 -5.60 -18.78
CA ILE A 19 13.44 -4.56 -18.72
C ILE A 19 12.06 -5.14 -19.08
N ALA A 20 11.97 -5.93 -20.16
CA ALA A 20 10.72 -6.57 -20.56
C ALA A 20 10.19 -7.52 -19.48
N ALA A 21 11.06 -8.36 -18.90
CA ALA A 21 10.70 -9.26 -17.81
C ALA A 21 10.17 -8.49 -16.58
N LEU A 22 10.78 -7.35 -16.26
CA LEU A 22 10.39 -6.49 -15.14
C LEU A 22 9.00 -5.88 -15.36
N ILE A 23 8.71 -5.41 -16.58
CA ILE A 23 7.38 -4.91 -16.94
C ILE A 23 6.33 -6.01 -16.81
N VAL A 24 6.60 -7.21 -17.34
CA VAL A 24 5.69 -8.36 -17.25
C VAL A 24 5.44 -8.76 -15.80
N ALA A 25 6.48 -8.83 -14.97
CA ALA A 25 6.35 -9.15 -13.56
C ALA A 25 5.49 -8.11 -12.83
N LEU A 26 5.70 -6.81 -13.13
CA LEU A 26 4.96 -5.74 -12.48
C LEU A 26 3.48 -5.75 -12.88
N THR A 27 3.17 -5.94 -14.16
CA THR A 27 1.78 -6.01 -14.64
C THR A 27 1.05 -7.23 -14.10
N ALA A 28 1.72 -8.38 -14.00
CA ALA A 28 1.17 -9.60 -13.40
C ALA A 28 0.98 -9.48 -11.88
N ALA A 29 1.83 -8.71 -11.19
CA ALA A 29 1.75 -8.49 -9.75
C ALA A 29 0.68 -7.48 -9.35
N THR A 30 0.27 -6.57 -10.25
CA THR A 30 -0.84 -5.63 -9.98
C THR A 30 -2.16 -6.40 -9.88
N PRO A 31 -2.79 -6.47 -8.69
CA PRO A 31 -4.13 -7.03 -8.60
C PRO A 31 -5.07 -6.17 -9.44
N SER A 32 -5.94 -6.81 -10.24
CA SER A 32 -7.06 -6.12 -10.89
C SER A 32 -7.82 -5.35 -9.82
N GLN A 33 -8.00 -4.05 -10.04
CA GLN A 33 -8.76 -3.17 -9.16
C GLN A 33 -10.23 -3.57 -9.26
N ALA A 34 -10.60 -4.67 -8.61
CA ALA A 34 -11.97 -4.89 -8.21
C ALA A 34 -12.35 -3.68 -7.36
N GLU A 35 -13.46 -3.02 -7.69
CA GLU A 35 -13.94 -1.82 -7.02
C GLU A 35 -14.18 -2.16 -5.54
N ALA A 36 -13.13 -1.95 -4.74
CA ALA A 36 -13.16 -2.17 -3.33
C ALA A 36 -14.00 -1.03 -2.75
N VAL A 37 -15.16 -1.36 -2.20
CA VAL A 37 -15.89 -0.50 -1.27
C VAL A 37 -14.87 -0.01 -0.25
N ARG A 38 -14.48 1.27 -0.33
CA ARG A 38 -13.41 1.83 0.49
C ARG A 38 -13.77 1.62 1.95
N PRO A 39 -13.08 0.71 2.66
CA PRO A 39 -13.32 0.55 4.09
C PRO A 39 -12.88 1.87 4.75
N ALA A 40 -13.70 2.41 5.64
CA ALA A 40 -13.35 3.63 6.36
C ALA A 40 -11.93 3.51 6.92
N GLU A 41 -11.11 4.53 6.64
CA GLU A 41 -9.70 4.56 7.00
C GLU A 41 -9.56 4.24 8.49
N ALA A 42 -9.06 3.03 8.82
CA ALA A 42 -8.93 2.59 10.23
C ALA A 42 -8.03 3.55 11.05
N TRP A 43 -7.23 4.36 10.35
CA TRP A 43 -6.41 5.43 10.89
C TRP A 43 -7.20 6.67 11.33
N ARG A 44 -8.30 7.01 10.63
CA ARG A 44 -9.15 8.18 10.91
C ARG A 44 -10.38 7.85 11.76
N ASP A 45 -10.39 6.70 12.43
CA ASP A 45 -11.45 6.31 13.35
C ASP A 45 -11.62 7.39 14.45
N PRO A 46 -12.74 8.14 14.47
CA PRO A 46 -12.98 9.21 15.44
C PRO A 46 -12.97 8.69 16.89
N VAL A 47 -13.26 7.41 17.10
CA VAL A 47 -13.22 6.79 18.43
C VAL A 47 -11.78 6.74 18.98
N ARG A 48 -10.76 6.75 18.12
CA ARG A 48 -9.35 6.84 18.55
C ARG A 48 -8.93 8.23 19.02
N SER A 49 -9.49 9.31 18.45
CA SER A 49 -9.13 10.67 18.88
C SER A 49 -9.78 11.05 20.22
N MET A 50 -10.87 10.38 20.59
CA MET A 50 -11.62 10.62 21.82
C MET A 50 -11.03 9.92 23.06
N ARG A 51 -10.05 8.99 22.91
CA ARG A 51 -9.45 8.26 24.05
C ARG A 51 -8.06 8.78 24.42
N GLN A 52 -8.02 9.93 25.08
CA GLN A 52 -6.87 10.41 25.84
C GLN A 52 -6.72 9.55 27.11
N GLY A 53 -5.95 8.45 27.05
CA GLY A 53 -5.51 7.73 28.25
C GLY A 53 -5.76 6.23 28.30
N GLN A 54 -6.41 5.62 27.30
CA GLN A 54 -6.48 4.16 27.25
C GLN A 54 -5.39 3.64 26.32
N SER A 55 -4.24 3.31 26.94
CA SER A 55 -3.14 2.52 26.38
C SER A 55 -3.60 1.71 25.18
N TRP A 56 -2.95 1.91 24.03
CA TRP A 56 -3.06 1.05 22.85
C TRP A 56 -2.95 -0.39 23.35
N ARG A 57 -4.08 -1.07 23.53
CA ARG A 57 -4.07 -2.41 24.12
C ARG A 57 -3.48 -3.32 23.06
N ALA A 58 -2.22 -3.70 23.26
CA ALA A 58 -1.63 -4.79 22.53
C ALA A 58 -2.57 -6.00 22.71
N GLY A 59 -3.14 -6.45 21.60
CA GLY A 59 -4.16 -7.47 21.58
C GLY A 59 -4.22 -8.13 20.20
N PRO A 60 -4.82 -9.32 20.10
CA PRO A 60 -4.91 -10.04 18.84
C PRO A 60 -5.50 -9.15 17.74
N GLY A 61 -4.76 -8.97 16.64
CA GLY A 61 -5.18 -8.15 15.50
C GLY A 61 -4.74 -6.68 15.52
N ALA A 62 -4.13 -6.18 16.61
CA ALA A 62 -3.68 -4.78 16.69
C ALA A 62 -2.66 -4.39 15.60
N TRP A 63 -1.72 -5.29 15.26
CA TRP A 63 -0.77 -5.06 14.17
C TRP A 63 -1.49 -5.01 12.81
N ARG A 64 -2.44 -5.93 12.55
CA ARG A 64 -3.17 -5.99 11.28
C ARG A 64 -3.97 -4.70 11.00
N ALA A 65 -4.46 -4.05 12.05
CA ALA A 65 -5.12 -2.75 11.95
C ALA A 65 -4.17 -1.60 11.56
N SER A 66 -2.86 -1.74 11.79
CA SER A 66 -1.86 -0.72 11.44
C SER A 66 -1.42 -0.79 9.97
N ALA A 67 -1.54 -1.97 9.36
CA ALA A 67 -1.17 -2.21 7.96
C ALA A 67 -2.37 -2.08 6.99
N ARG A 68 -3.58 -1.83 7.50
CA ARG A 68 -4.73 -1.51 6.66
C ARG A 68 -4.57 -0.10 6.13
N ARG A 69 -4.09 -0.04 4.89
CA ARG A 69 -4.11 1.12 4.03
C ARG A 69 -5.20 0.90 2.97
N ASP A 70 -5.97 1.95 2.76
CA ASP A 70 -6.83 2.19 1.60
C ASP A 70 -6.09 1.98 0.27
#